data_AF-A0A0C2T168-F1
#
_entry.id   AF-A0A0C2T168-F1
#
_cell.length_a   1.000
_cell.length_b   1.000
_cell.length_c   1.000
_cell.angle_alpha   90.00
_cell.angle_beta   90.00
_cell.angle_gamma   90.00
#
_symmetry.space_group_name_H-M   'P 1'
#
loop_
_entity.id
_entity.type
_entity.pdbx_description
1 polymer ?
#
loop_
_entity_poly.entity_id
_entity_poly.type
_entity_poly.pdbx_seq_one_letter_code
_entity_poly.pdbx_strand_id
1 'polypeptide(L)'
;MKDAGALASCFCFEKGDVKRYTKLFTTISRDLAGQNFRFKQALASIVARDPSIGTTVDVVQQWERLVMEPISVISGSIVGRLVIVIDALDESGDDRSREHILDILTKQAVALPSNIRILLTSRPIHDIHKAFEGADHVMRVSMDDIPMSSTKRDIHSYISHQLSDTDHRFSADEIARIVRRSDGLFEWARLACNYIKSSKAGLSEKERFDDLMSRTEREGVELLDNMYNVILKEILGEQPQERVLGRFRSVMRHVLFTMEPLPLDPLILLHRSIQNGDNHYDAEATILRPMASVLAGVHNRFTPIRPLHSSFHDFLTNQDWSGQFFVDEADANHDLALSTLNIMQRELRFNICRLERSSCIFHPNSHIPASFW
;
A
#
# COMPACT_ATOMS: atom_id res chain seq x y z
N MET A 1 -16.17 14.77 -11.41
CA MET A 1 -17.16 14.60 -10.33
C MET A 1 -17.90 15.92 -10.04
N LYS A 2 -18.69 16.45 -10.99
CA LYS A 2 -19.54 17.64 -10.73
C LYS A 2 -21.04 17.42 -10.93
N ASP A 3 -21.50 16.17 -11.11
CA ASP A 3 -22.85 15.93 -11.67
C ASP A 3 -23.85 15.22 -10.74
N ALA A 4 -23.72 15.37 -9.42
CA ALA A 4 -24.76 14.89 -8.48
C ALA A 4 -25.12 15.86 -7.34
N GLY A 5 -24.50 17.04 -7.26
CA GLY A 5 -24.76 18.04 -6.20
C GLY A 5 -24.46 17.61 -4.76
N ALA A 6 -23.92 16.39 -4.56
CA ALA A 6 -23.66 15.82 -3.24
C ALA A 6 -22.23 16.05 -2.72
N LEU A 7 -21.28 16.43 -3.59
CA LEU A 7 -19.89 16.68 -3.19
C LEU A 7 -19.79 18.05 -2.49
N ALA A 8 -19.58 18.02 -1.18
CA ALA A 8 -19.47 19.21 -0.35
C ALA A 8 -18.06 19.82 -0.37
N SER A 9 -17.02 18.99 -0.31
CA SER A 9 -15.63 19.43 -0.39
C SER A 9 -14.76 18.26 -0.84
N CYS A 10 -13.63 18.58 -1.47
CA CYS A 10 -12.60 17.63 -1.82
C CYS A 10 -11.24 18.23 -1.43
N PHE A 11 -10.52 17.52 -0.57
CA PHE A 11 -9.19 17.90 -0.13
C PHE A 11 -8.21 16.75 -0.42
N CYS A 12 -7.25 17.00 -1.28
CA CYS A 12 -6.18 16.06 -1.57
C CYS A 12 -4.91 16.51 -0.87
N PHE A 13 -4.33 15.63 -0.07
CA PHE A 13 -2.95 15.76 0.36
C PHE A 13 -2.01 15.55 -0.82
N GLU A 14 -0.82 16.10 -0.71
CA GLU A 14 0.17 16.07 -1.78
C GLU A 14 1.53 15.80 -1.18
N LYS A 15 2.22 14.81 -1.74
CA LYS A 15 3.55 14.41 -1.30
C LYS A 15 4.50 15.60 -1.34
N GLY A 16 5.19 15.83 -0.22
CA GLY A 16 6.15 16.93 -0.07
C GLY A 16 5.57 18.25 0.46
N ASP A 17 4.24 18.43 0.48
CA ASP A 17 3.59 19.59 1.10
C ASP A 17 3.20 19.29 2.56
N VAL A 18 4.22 19.17 3.42
CA VAL A 18 4.07 18.77 4.84
C VAL A 18 3.28 19.77 5.69
N LYS A 19 2.93 20.96 5.17
CA LYS A 19 2.10 21.94 5.87
C LYS A 19 0.67 21.97 5.37
N ARG A 20 0.36 21.23 4.29
CA ARG A 20 -0.97 21.21 3.68
C ARG A 20 -2.07 20.83 4.66
N TYR A 21 -1.77 19.97 5.62
CA TYR A 21 -2.71 19.54 6.66
C TYR A 21 -3.36 20.70 7.44
N THR A 22 -2.64 21.80 7.62
CA THR A 22 -3.15 23.03 8.26
C THR A 22 -4.26 23.72 7.47
N LYS A 23 -4.52 23.31 6.22
CA LYS A 23 -5.56 23.86 5.36
C LYS A 23 -6.78 22.94 5.22
N LEU A 24 -6.76 21.77 5.84
CA LEU A 24 -7.79 20.73 5.65
C LEU A 24 -9.19 21.28 6.01
N PHE A 25 -9.38 21.69 7.26
CA PHE A 25 -10.70 22.08 7.74
C PHE A 25 -11.11 23.49 7.34
N THR A 26 -10.15 24.40 7.15
CA THR A 26 -10.43 25.71 6.52
C THR A 26 -10.93 25.57 5.09
N THR A 27 -10.35 24.64 4.30
CA THR A 27 -10.83 24.33 2.94
C THR A 27 -12.23 23.74 2.95
N ILE A 28 -12.47 22.72 3.81
CA ILE A 28 -13.79 22.10 3.97
C ILE A 28 -14.84 23.15 4.37
N SER A 29 -14.53 23.98 5.36
CA SER A 29 -15.41 25.05 5.85
C SER A 29 -15.76 26.06 4.75
N ARG A 30 -14.75 26.52 4.00
CA ARG A 30 -14.94 27.42 2.86
C ARG A 30 -15.85 26.81 1.80
N ASP A 31 -15.63 25.55 1.45
CA ASP A 31 -16.41 24.88 0.40
C ASP A 31 -17.87 24.67 0.85
N LEU A 32 -18.10 24.28 2.11
CA LEU A 32 -19.44 24.21 2.70
C LEU A 32 -20.16 25.56 2.70
N ALA A 33 -19.46 26.65 3.05
CA ALA A 33 -19.99 28.00 2.98
C ALA A 33 -20.31 28.45 1.55
N GLY A 34 -19.58 27.95 0.55
CA GLY A 34 -19.86 28.19 -0.86
C GLY A 34 -21.18 27.57 -1.33
N GLN A 35 -21.62 26.48 -0.69
CA GLN A 35 -22.80 25.72 -1.08
C GLN A 35 -24.03 25.99 -0.21
N ASN A 36 -23.84 26.37 1.06
CA ASN A 36 -24.94 26.60 2.00
C ASN A 36 -24.91 28.00 2.60
N PHE A 37 -25.92 28.81 2.28
CA PHE A 37 -26.02 30.20 2.75
C PHE A 37 -26.13 30.32 4.28
N ARG A 38 -26.85 29.42 4.96
CA ARG A 38 -26.97 29.45 6.43
C ARG A 38 -25.64 29.09 7.09
N PHE A 39 -24.93 28.10 6.56
CA PHE A 39 -23.57 27.78 6.99
C PHE A 39 -22.66 28.98 6.82
N LYS A 40 -22.72 29.66 5.66
CA LYS A 40 -21.93 30.86 5.38
C LYS A 40 -22.19 31.98 6.39
N GLN A 41 -23.46 32.22 6.75
CA GLN A 41 -23.81 33.22 7.77
C GLN A 41 -23.28 32.85 9.15
N ALA A 42 -23.43 31.59 9.56
CA ALA A 42 -22.91 31.10 10.84
C ALA A 42 -21.38 31.26 10.90
N LEU A 43 -20.68 30.80 9.86
CA LEU A 43 -19.23 30.92 9.72
C LEU A 43 -18.77 32.38 9.75
N ALA A 44 -19.44 33.27 8.99
CA ALA A 44 -19.12 34.69 8.98
C ALA A 44 -19.28 35.34 10.37
N SER A 45 -20.29 34.93 11.15
CA SER A 45 -20.46 35.42 12.52
C SER A 45 -19.33 34.97 13.44
N ILE A 46 -18.85 33.72 13.31
CA ILE A 46 -17.73 33.19 14.10
C ILE A 46 -16.45 33.95 13.77
N VAL A 47 -16.12 34.09 12.48
CA VAL A 47 -14.91 34.81 12.02
C VAL A 47 -14.98 36.30 12.39
N ALA A 48 -16.16 36.93 12.35
CA ALA A 48 -16.29 38.33 12.77
C ALA A 48 -16.06 38.54 14.27
N ARG A 49 -16.37 37.55 15.12
CA ARG A 49 -16.10 37.60 16.56
C ARG A 49 -14.64 37.35 16.89
N ASP A 50 -14.00 36.47 16.14
CA ASP A 50 -12.59 36.13 16.28
C ASP A 50 -11.92 35.96 14.92
N PRO A 51 -11.33 37.02 14.34
CA PRO A 51 -10.68 36.93 13.04
C PRO A 51 -9.45 36.01 13.01
N SER A 52 -8.84 35.71 14.17
CA SER A 52 -7.62 34.90 14.24
C SER A 52 -7.87 33.44 13.84
N ILE A 53 -9.11 32.97 13.97
CA ILE A 53 -9.51 31.62 13.55
C ILE A 53 -9.37 31.40 12.03
N GLY A 54 -9.40 32.47 11.23
CA GLY A 54 -9.25 32.37 9.78
C GLY A 54 -7.82 32.02 9.33
N THR A 55 -6.83 32.20 10.21
CA THR A 55 -5.41 31.98 9.92
C THR A 55 -4.73 30.99 10.87
N THR A 56 -5.48 30.39 11.79
CA THR A 56 -4.95 29.38 12.73
C THR A 56 -4.43 28.16 11.98
N VAL A 57 -3.34 27.57 12.48
CA VAL A 57 -2.80 26.29 11.99
C VAL A 57 -3.24 25.10 12.85
N ASP A 58 -3.92 25.36 13.96
CA ASP A 58 -4.44 24.35 14.89
C ASP A 58 -5.65 23.66 14.27
N VAL A 59 -5.45 22.43 13.80
CA VAL A 59 -6.50 21.64 13.13
C VAL A 59 -7.66 21.28 14.06
N VAL A 60 -7.42 21.16 15.37
CA VAL A 60 -8.49 20.89 16.35
C VAL A 60 -9.37 22.13 16.46
N GLN A 61 -8.75 23.30 16.60
CA GLN A 61 -9.47 24.57 16.65
C GLN A 61 -10.25 24.83 15.34
N GLN A 62 -9.66 24.51 14.18
CA GLN A 62 -10.35 24.61 12.90
C GLN A 62 -11.57 23.69 12.83
N TRP A 63 -11.43 22.42 13.25
CA TRP A 63 -12.54 21.48 13.26
C TRP A 63 -13.69 21.96 14.15
N GLU A 64 -13.39 22.35 15.39
CA GLU A 64 -14.38 22.80 16.35
C GLU A 64 -15.09 24.08 15.88
N ARG A 65 -14.32 25.11 15.52
CA ARG A 65 -14.85 26.47 15.29
C ARG A 65 -15.28 26.72 13.84
N LEU A 66 -14.61 26.11 12.87
CA LEU A 66 -14.90 26.35 11.45
C LEU A 66 -15.79 25.29 10.82
N VAL A 67 -15.91 24.10 11.42
CA VAL A 67 -16.72 23.00 10.89
C VAL A 67 -17.89 22.69 11.81
N MET A 68 -17.63 22.25 13.04
CA MET A 68 -18.67 21.76 13.95
C MET A 68 -19.59 22.87 14.47
N GLU A 69 -19.05 24.02 14.89
CA GLU A 69 -19.86 25.12 15.39
C GLU A 69 -20.85 25.66 14.33
N PRO A 70 -20.45 25.97 13.07
CA PRO A 70 -21.41 26.30 12.02
C PRO A 70 -22.46 25.21 11.76
N ILE A 71 -22.07 23.93 11.74
CA ILE A 71 -22.99 22.80 11.55
C ILE A 71 -24.01 22.74 12.69
N SER A 72 -23.58 22.97 13.93
CA SER A 72 -24.46 22.96 15.10
C SER A 72 -25.52 24.06 15.02
N VAL A 73 -25.14 25.27 14.59
CA VAL A 73 -26.06 26.42 14.43
C VAL A 73 -27.14 26.15 13.40
N ILE A 74 -26.81 25.42 12.34
CA ILE A 74 -27.75 25.13 11.24
C ILE A 74 -28.36 23.73 11.31
N SER A 75 -28.16 23.02 12.42
CA SER A 75 -28.64 21.65 12.59
C SER A 75 -30.14 21.55 12.31
N GLY A 76 -30.54 20.55 11.50
CA GLY A 76 -31.91 20.40 10.97
C GLY A 76 -32.24 21.22 9.72
N SER A 77 -31.37 22.15 9.30
CA SER A 77 -31.55 22.95 8.07
C SER A 77 -30.67 22.50 6.90
N ILE A 78 -29.74 21.57 7.13
CA ILE A 78 -28.90 21.01 6.07
C ILE A 78 -29.74 20.01 5.28
N VAL A 79 -30.13 20.39 4.07
CA VAL A 79 -30.90 19.56 3.15
C VAL A 79 -29.97 18.84 2.19
N GLY A 80 -30.21 17.55 1.97
CA GLY A 80 -29.45 16.72 1.04
C GLY A 80 -28.30 15.95 1.68
N ARG A 81 -27.76 14.98 0.93
CA ARG A 81 -26.59 14.20 1.33
C ARG A 81 -25.33 14.92 0.88
N LEU A 82 -24.43 15.16 1.83
CA LEU A 82 -23.15 15.82 1.61
C LEU A 82 -22.01 14.80 1.80
N VAL A 83 -21.07 14.82 0.86
CA VAL A 83 -19.87 13.99 0.91
C VAL A 83 -18.66 14.91 0.94
N ILE A 84 -17.81 14.74 1.94
CA ILE A 84 -16.48 15.35 2.03
C ILE A 84 -15.49 14.27 1.61
N VAL A 85 -14.63 14.58 0.64
CA VAL A 85 -13.55 13.68 0.20
C VAL A 85 -12.25 14.17 0.79
N ILE A 86 -11.54 13.27 1.48
CA ILE A 86 -10.17 13.49 1.96
C ILE A 86 -9.30 12.42 1.29
N ASP A 87 -8.42 12.85 0.41
CA ASP A 87 -7.62 11.96 -0.43
C ASP A 87 -6.15 11.95 0.00
N ALA A 88 -5.55 10.76 0.04
CA ALA A 88 -4.16 10.48 0.40
C ALA A 88 -3.75 10.90 1.82
N LEU A 89 -4.51 10.53 2.86
CA LEU A 89 -4.22 10.92 4.26
C LEU A 89 -2.79 10.57 4.73
N ASP A 90 -2.18 9.53 4.19
CA ASP A 90 -0.80 9.13 4.47
C ASP A 90 0.23 10.20 4.07
N GLU A 91 -0.12 11.10 3.16
CA GLU A 91 0.71 12.23 2.72
C GLU A 91 0.49 13.49 3.58
N SER A 92 -0.14 13.39 4.76
CA SER A 92 -0.45 14.52 5.64
C SER A 92 0.70 14.98 6.56
N GLY A 93 1.94 14.58 6.24
CA GLY A 93 3.12 14.84 7.07
C GLY A 93 3.49 13.68 7.99
N ASP A 94 4.20 13.99 9.08
CA ASP A 94 4.67 12.99 10.04
C ASP A 94 3.57 12.52 11.01
N ASP A 95 3.86 11.46 11.77
CA ASP A 95 2.92 10.87 12.73
C ASP A 95 2.39 11.91 13.73
N ARG A 96 3.20 12.90 14.14
CA ARG A 96 2.80 13.93 15.12
C ARG A 96 1.87 14.96 14.50
N SER A 97 2.13 15.40 13.26
CA SER A 97 1.24 16.33 12.57
C SER A 97 -0.09 15.68 12.21
N ARG A 98 -0.08 14.37 11.91
CA ARG A 98 -1.28 13.59 11.55
C ARG A 98 -2.11 13.15 12.76
N GLU A 99 -1.51 12.97 13.94
CA GLU A 99 -2.17 12.49 15.17
C GLU A 99 -3.51 13.22 15.46
N HIS A 100 -3.50 14.56 15.41
CA HIS A 100 -4.70 15.36 15.66
C HIS A 100 -5.79 15.17 14.61
N ILE A 101 -5.41 14.99 13.33
CA ILE A 101 -6.37 14.70 12.26
C ILE A 101 -7.00 13.32 12.48
N LEU A 102 -6.20 12.33 12.83
CA LEU A 102 -6.70 10.98 13.14
C LEU A 102 -7.65 11.01 14.32
N ASP A 103 -7.34 11.72 15.39
CA ASP A 103 -8.23 11.87 16.55
C ASP A 103 -9.58 12.48 16.15
N ILE A 104 -9.56 13.56 15.36
CA ILE A 104 -10.77 14.21 14.85
C ILE A 104 -11.60 13.22 14.02
N LEU A 105 -10.99 12.54 13.04
CA LEU A 105 -11.71 11.64 12.13
C LEU A 105 -12.24 10.38 12.85
N THR A 106 -11.54 9.89 13.86
CA THR A 106 -11.88 8.63 14.57
C THR A 106 -12.71 8.82 15.82
N LYS A 107 -12.70 10.00 16.46
CA LYS A 107 -13.43 10.22 17.71
C LYS A 107 -14.47 11.33 17.63
N GLN A 108 -14.24 12.35 16.82
CA GLN A 108 -15.09 13.55 16.80
C GLN A 108 -16.04 13.58 15.60
N ALA A 109 -15.64 13.01 14.45
CA ALA A 109 -16.45 12.99 13.23
C ALA A 109 -17.77 12.20 13.38
N VAL A 110 -17.90 11.34 14.40
CA VAL A 110 -19.17 10.66 14.73
C VAL A 110 -20.29 11.65 15.11
N ALA A 111 -19.94 12.86 15.57
CA ALA A 111 -20.90 13.91 15.88
C ALA A 111 -21.43 14.65 14.65
N LEU A 112 -20.91 14.36 13.44
CA LEU A 112 -21.46 14.93 12.22
C LEU A 112 -22.92 14.46 12.01
N PRO A 113 -23.80 15.33 11.46
CA PRO A 113 -25.13 14.93 11.04
C PRO A 113 -25.10 13.72 10.09
N SER A 114 -26.07 12.82 10.20
CA SER A 114 -26.12 11.55 9.44
C SER A 114 -26.17 11.73 7.91
N ASN A 115 -26.51 12.93 7.44
CA ASN A 115 -26.51 13.29 6.03
C ASN A 115 -25.16 13.81 5.52
N ILE A 116 -24.17 14.01 6.38
CA ILE A 116 -22.78 14.34 6.02
C ILE A 116 -21.92 13.10 6.20
N ARG A 117 -21.20 12.70 5.15
CA ARG A 117 -20.27 11.57 5.19
C ARG A 117 -18.88 11.98 4.71
N ILE A 118 -17.87 11.35 5.28
CA ILE A 118 -16.48 11.51 4.84
C ILE A 118 -16.09 10.26 4.06
N LEU A 119 -15.61 10.44 2.83
CA LEU A 119 -14.90 9.43 2.07
C LEU A 119 -13.40 9.72 2.21
N LEU A 120 -12.66 8.76 2.77
CA LEU A 120 -11.23 8.88 3.04
C LEU A 120 -10.48 7.85 2.20
N THR A 121 -9.37 8.25 1.58
CA THR A 121 -8.40 7.33 1.00
C THR A 121 -7.07 7.45 1.73
N SER A 122 -6.37 6.33 1.91
CA SER A 122 -5.02 6.31 2.45
C SER A 122 -4.34 4.97 2.20
N ARG A 123 -3.01 4.96 2.13
CA ARG A 123 -2.23 3.74 2.34
C ARG A 123 -2.39 3.23 3.77
N PRO A 124 -2.35 1.91 4.00
CA PRO A 124 -2.50 1.34 5.34
C PRO A 124 -1.18 1.44 6.14
N ILE A 125 -0.64 2.64 6.30
CA ILE A 125 0.53 2.85 7.18
C ILE A 125 0.15 2.66 8.65
N HIS A 126 1.13 2.35 9.50
CA HIS A 126 0.89 1.77 10.82
C HIS A 126 -0.01 2.63 11.74
N ASP A 127 0.27 3.92 11.85
CA ASP A 127 -0.47 4.85 12.70
C ASP A 127 -1.91 5.06 12.23
N ILE A 128 -2.12 5.17 10.92
CA ILE A 128 -3.45 5.27 10.29
C ILE A 128 -4.23 3.98 10.53
N HIS A 129 -3.64 2.83 10.22
CA HIS A 129 -4.32 1.54 10.41
C HIS A 129 -4.74 1.34 11.87
N LYS A 130 -3.85 1.67 12.81
CA LYS A 130 -4.12 1.56 14.25
C LYS A 130 -5.20 2.53 14.74
N ALA A 131 -5.19 3.79 14.30
CA ALA A 131 -6.22 4.77 14.64
C ALA A 131 -7.59 4.37 14.09
N PHE A 132 -7.58 3.87 12.84
CA PHE A 132 -8.54 2.97 12.22
C PHE A 132 -9.30 2.05 13.19
N GLU A 133 -8.54 1.17 13.85
CA GLU A 133 -8.97 -0.16 14.29
C GLU A 133 -10.18 -0.18 15.23
N GLY A 134 -10.30 0.82 16.11
CA GLY A 134 -11.39 0.93 17.10
C GLY A 134 -12.53 1.89 16.73
N ALA A 135 -12.55 2.44 15.52
CA ALA A 135 -13.58 3.41 15.10
C ALA A 135 -14.83 2.72 14.52
N ASP A 136 -15.81 2.41 15.37
CA ASP A 136 -17.04 1.66 15.00
C ASP A 136 -17.92 2.35 13.94
N HIS A 137 -17.87 3.68 13.86
CA HIS A 137 -18.61 4.46 12.86
C HIS A 137 -17.93 4.49 11.48
N VAL A 138 -16.73 3.90 11.35
CA VAL A 138 -15.95 3.90 10.11
C VAL A 138 -16.06 2.56 9.40
N MET A 139 -16.64 2.58 8.20
CA MET A 139 -16.59 1.46 7.28
C MET A 139 -15.23 1.45 6.57
N ARG A 140 -14.45 0.38 6.76
CA ARG A 140 -13.17 0.18 6.09
C ARG A 140 -13.34 -0.77 4.92
N VAL A 141 -12.72 -0.44 3.80
CA VAL A 141 -12.66 -1.28 2.61
C VAL A 141 -11.19 -1.39 2.22
N SER A 142 -10.65 -2.61 2.26
CA SER A 142 -9.29 -2.84 1.77
C SER A 142 -9.32 -3.01 0.26
N MET A 143 -8.36 -2.39 -0.43
CA MET A 143 -8.15 -2.66 -1.85
C MET A 143 -7.65 -4.09 -2.08
N ASP A 144 -7.03 -4.72 -1.08
CA ASP A 144 -6.58 -6.12 -1.14
C ASP A 144 -7.74 -7.12 -1.22
N ASP A 145 -8.94 -6.73 -0.75
CA ASP A 145 -10.14 -7.57 -0.78
C ASP A 145 -10.83 -7.55 -2.15
N ILE A 146 -10.40 -6.67 -3.06
CA ILE A 146 -10.96 -6.57 -4.40
C ILE A 146 -10.46 -7.76 -5.23
N PRO A 147 -11.35 -8.51 -5.90
CA PRO A 147 -10.94 -9.63 -6.74
C PRO A 147 -9.98 -9.18 -7.83
N MET A 148 -8.82 -9.84 -7.94
CA MET A 148 -7.81 -9.56 -8.97
C MET A 148 -8.37 -9.60 -10.40
N SER A 149 -9.43 -10.38 -10.65
CA SER A 149 -10.11 -10.42 -11.94
C SER A 149 -10.80 -9.09 -12.29
N SER A 150 -11.30 -8.35 -11.30
CA SER A 150 -11.87 -7.02 -11.49
C SER A 150 -10.76 -6.03 -11.85
N THR A 151 -9.69 -5.98 -11.06
CA THR A 151 -8.52 -5.10 -11.30
C THR A 151 -7.92 -5.34 -12.68
N LYS A 152 -7.74 -6.62 -13.08
CA LYS A 152 -7.24 -6.97 -14.42
C LYS A 152 -8.16 -6.48 -15.54
N ARG A 153 -9.48 -6.50 -15.34
CA ARG A 153 -10.45 -5.99 -16.32
C ARG A 153 -10.34 -4.48 -16.48
N ASP A 154 -10.23 -3.74 -15.38
CA ASP A 154 -10.14 -2.28 -15.41
C ASP A 154 -8.81 -1.84 -16.03
N ILE A 155 -7.70 -2.52 -15.70
CA ILE A 155 -6.39 -2.29 -16.34
C ILE A 155 -6.43 -2.58 -17.83
N HIS A 156 -7.08 -3.68 -18.25
CA HIS A 156 -7.27 -3.99 -19.67
C HIS A 156 -8.02 -2.85 -20.36
N SER A 157 -9.15 -2.40 -19.79
CA SER A 157 -9.91 -1.28 -20.36
C SER A 157 -9.08 -0.01 -20.46
N TYR A 158 -8.28 0.29 -19.44
CA TYR A 158 -7.38 1.43 -19.43
C TYR A 158 -6.33 1.35 -20.55
N ILE A 159 -5.60 0.22 -20.65
CA ILE A 159 -4.56 0.03 -21.67
C ILE A 159 -5.17 0.09 -23.07
N SER A 160 -6.28 -0.61 -23.30
CA SER A 160 -6.97 -0.59 -24.60
C SER A 160 -7.35 0.83 -25.02
N HIS A 161 -7.84 1.64 -24.07
CA HIS A 161 -8.16 3.04 -24.34
C HIS A 161 -6.91 3.90 -24.55
N GLN A 162 -5.88 3.74 -23.72
CA GLN A 162 -4.66 4.54 -23.83
C GLN A 162 -3.91 4.30 -25.15
N LEU A 163 -4.03 3.10 -25.73
CA LEU A 163 -3.37 2.68 -26.97
C LEU A 163 -4.34 2.62 -28.17
N SER A 164 -5.56 3.15 -28.06
CA SER A 164 -6.49 3.17 -29.21
C SER A 164 -6.11 4.20 -30.26
N ASP A 165 -5.47 5.29 -29.82
CA ASP A 165 -5.19 6.48 -30.63
C ASP A 165 -3.73 6.55 -31.08
N THR A 166 -3.00 5.43 -31.01
CA THR A 166 -1.61 5.30 -31.47
C THR A 166 -1.54 5.02 -32.96
N ASP A 167 -0.44 5.40 -33.61
CA ASP A 167 -0.22 5.13 -35.04
C ASP A 167 -0.12 3.63 -35.31
N HIS A 168 0.48 2.89 -34.37
CA HIS A 168 0.48 1.44 -34.37
C HIS A 168 -0.83 0.89 -33.79
N ARG A 169 -1.48 -0.01 -34.54
CA ARG A 169 -2.67 -0.72 -34.09
C ARG A 169 -2.30 -1.96 -33.27
N PHE A 170 -2.28 -1.81 -31.96
CA PHE A 170 -2.03 -2.91 -31.04
C PHE A 170 -3.11 -4.00 -31.13
N SER A 171 -2.67 -5.24 -31.28
CA SER A 171 -3.54 -6.42 -31.26
C SER A 171 -4.04 -6.74 -29.86
N ALA A 172 -5.10 -7.55 -29.78
CA ALA A 172 -5.63 -8.01 -28.49
C ALA A 172 -4.59 -8.82 -27.68
N ASP A 173 -3.71 -9.58 -28.34
CA ASP A 173 -2.64 -10.31 -27.66
C ASP A 173 -1.58 -9.37 -27.07
N GLU A 174 -1.18 -8.34 -27.80
CA GLU A 174 -0.22 -7.34 -27.31
C GLU A 174 -0.76 -6.59 -26.09
N ILE A 175 -2.03 -6.17 -26.14
CA ILE A 175 -2.71 -5.57 -24.98
C ILE A 175 -2.72 -6.56 -23.81
N ALA A 176 -3.07 -7.82 -24.06
CA ALA A 176 -3.11 -8.84 -23.03
C ALA A 176 -1.71 -9.10 -22.42
N ARG A 177 -0.62 -8.97 -23.19
CA ARG A 177 0.75 -9.03 -22.66
C ARG A 177 1.03 -7.89 -21.68
N ILE A 178 0.67 -6.65 -22.02
CA ILE A 178 0.83 -5.50 -21.11
C ILE A 178 -0.01 -5.69 -19.84
N VAL A 179 -1.26 -6.15 -19.97
CA VAL A 179 -2.13 -6.45 -18.82
C VAL A 179 -1.50 -7.51 -17.92
N ARG A 180 -1.00 -8.62 -18.49
CA ARG A 180 -0.32 -9.66 -17.70
C ARG A 180 0.91 -9.10 -16.99
N ARG A 181 1.71 -8.27 -17.65
CA ARG A 181 2.92 -7.67 -17.08
C ARG A 181 2.66 -6.60 -16.04
N SER A 182 1.49 -5.97 -16.07
CA SER A 182 1.10 -5.02 -15.02
C SER A 182 0.84 -5.66 -13.66
N ASP A 183 0.62 -6.99 -13.62
CA ASP A 183 0.30 -7.77 -12.42
C ASP A 183 -0.65 -7.09 -11.42
N GLY A 184 -1.65 -6.36 -11.93
CA GLY A 184 -2.62 -5.64 -11.11
C GLY A 184 -2.23 -4.23 -10.66
N LEU A 185 -1.02 -3.75 -10.96
CA LEU A 185 -0.59 -2.37 -10.72
C LEU A 185 -0.97 -1.44 -11.87
N PHE A 186 -1.92 -0.56 -11.59
CA PHE A 186 -2.32 0.53 -12.49
C PHE A 186 -1.16 1.48 -12.83
N GLU A 187 -0.28 1.77 -11.87
CA GLU A 187 0.83 2.69 -12.10
C GLU A 187 1.83 2.11 -13.12
N TRP A 188 2.08 0.80 -13.07
CA TRP A 188 2.88 0.13 -14.08
C TRP A 188 2.22 0.23 -15.46
N ALA A 189 0.91 -0.04 -15.55
CA ALA A 189 0.15 0.08 -16.80
C ALA A 189 0.21 1.51 -17.38
N ARG A 190 0.07 2.54 -16.53
CA ARG A 190 0.20 3.95 -16.92
C ARG A 190 1.59 4.25 -17.47
N LEU A 191 2.64 3.83 -16.77
CA LEU A 191 4.02 4.07 -17.19
C LEU A 191 4.36 3.32 -18.47
N ALA A 192 3.91 2.08 -18.63
CA ALA A 192 4.05 1.30 -19.85
C ALA A 192 3.38 1.98 -21.05
N CYS A 193 2.12 2.42 -20.91
CA CYS A 193 1.43 3.16 -21.96
C CYS A 193 2.15 4.47 -22.31
N ASN A 194 2.65 5.21 -21.32
CA ASN A 194 3.40 6.45 -21.54
C ASN A 194 4.74 6.18 -22.24
N TYR A 195 5.43 5.10 -21.88
CA TYR A 195 6.67 4.70 -22.53
C TYR A 195 6.43 4.40 -24.02
N ILE A 196 5.42 3.57 -24.33
CA ILE A 196 5.06 3.19 -25.70
C ILE A 196 4.70 4.42 -26.54
N LYS A 197 3.92 5.34 -25.98
CA LYS A 197 3.45 6.58 -26.65
C LYS A 197 4.47 7.71 -26.70
N SER A 198 5.61 7.56 -26.03
CA SER A 198 6.62 8.59 -25.94
C SER A 198 7.02 9.10 -27.33
N SER A 199 6.95 10.40 -27.60
CA SER A 199 7.31 10.96 -28.92
C SER A 199 8.84 11.08 -29.13
N LYS A 200 9.65 10.32 -28.39
CA LYS A 200 11.11 10.34 -28.52
C LYS A 200 11.51 9.83 -29.91
N ALA A 201 12.38 10.56 -30.58
CA ALA A 201 12.91 10.20 -31.88
C ALA A 201 13.72 8.89 -31.80
N GLY A 202 13.67 8.08 -32.87
CA GLY A 202 14.54 6.92 -33.05
C GLY A 202 13.89 5.54 -32.91
N LEU A 203 12.69 5.43 -32.30
CA LEU A 203 11.93 4.18 -32.22
C LEU A 203 10.45 4.42 -32.52
N SER A 204 9.82 3.48 -33.24
CA SER A 204 8.37 3.39 -33.40
C SER A 204 7.70 2.91 -32.11
N GLU A 205 6.38 3.08 -32.00
CA GLU A 205 5.59 2.59 -30.87
C GLU A 205 5.66 1.06 -30.75
N LYS A 206 5.72 0.36 -31.89
CA LYS A 206 5.89 -1.10 -31.94
C LYS A 206 7.26 -1.52 -31.41
N GLU A 207 8.33 -0.84 -31.83
CA GLU A 207 9.67 -1.11 -31.32
C GLU A 207 9.78 -0.79 -29.82
N ARG A 208 9.12 0.26 -29.32
CA ARG A 208 9.05 0.55 -27.88
C ARG A 208 8.27 -0.50 -27.10
N PHE A 209 7.18 -1.01 -27.67
CA PHE A 209 6.47 -2.14 -27.10
C PHE A 209 7.35 -3.39 -27.05
N ASP A 210 8.03 -3.73 -28.15
CA ASP A 210 8.90 -4.92 -28.22
C ASP A 210 10.11 -4.78 -27.28
N ASP A 211 10.68 -3.58 -27.16
CA ASP A 211 11.72 -3.25 -26.19
C ASP A 211 11.22 -3.41 -24.75
N LEU A 212 10.04 -2.84 -24.42
CA LEU A 212 9.42 -3.04 -23.11
C LEU A 212 9.16 -4.53 -22.83
N MET A 213 8.71 -5.29 -23.82
CA MET A 213 8.42 -6.72 -23.70
C MET A 213 9.66 -7.63 -23.72
N SER A 214 10.82 -7.15 -24.17
CA SER A 214 12.07 -7.93 -24.19
C SER A 214 12.94 -7.69 -22.96
N ARG A 215 12.98 -6.45 -22.45
CA ARG A 215 13.63 -6.11 -21.17
C ARG A 215 13.00 -6.85 -20.00
N THR A 216 11.68 -7.03 -20.06
CA THR A 216 10.87 -7.79 -19.10
C THR A 216 11.21 -9.28 -19.00
N GLU A 217 11.84 -9.87 -20.02
CA GLU A 217 12.16 -11.30 -20.08
C GLU A 217 13.62 -11.62 -19.73
N ARG A 218 14.53 -10.63 -19.77
CA ARG A 218 15.97 -10.84 -19.57
C ARG A 218 16.56 -10.09 -18.38
N GLU A 219 16.03 -8.93 -18.03
CA GLU A 219 16.69 -8.04 -17.07
C GLU A 219 15.75 -7.50 -16.00
N GLY A 220 14.43 -7.49 -16.19
CA GLY A 220 13.46 -6.80 -15.31
C GLY A 220 13.15 -5.40 -15.86
N VAL A 221 12.22 -4.64 -15.27
CA VAL A 221 11.82 -3.33 -15.82
C VAL A 221 12.00 -2.20 -14.84
N GLU A 222 12.74 -1.17 -15.27
CA GLU A 222 13.06 0.05 -14.53
C GLU A 222 11.88 1.01 -14.27
N LEU A 223 10.67 0.70 -14.76
CA LEU A 223 9.56 1.67 -14.75
C LEU A 223 9.22 2.14 -13.33
N LEU A 224 9.35 1.26 -12.32
CA LEU A 224 8.99 1.56 -10.93
C LEU A 224 10.20 1.76 -10.00
N ASP A 225 11.43 1.65 -10.50
CA ASP A 225 12.64 1.59 -9.65
C ASP A 225 12.87 2.89 -8.88
N ASN A 226 12.64 4.03 -9.53
CA ASN A 226 12.73 5.32 -8.85
C ASN A 226 11.65 5.44 -7.75
N MET A 227 10.44 4.95 -8.01
CA MET A 227 9.36 4.93 -7.01
C MET A 227 9.74 4.04 -5.82
N TYR A 228 10.29 2.84 -6.06
CA TYR A 228 10.75 1.95 -5.00
C TYR A 228 11.89 2.57 -4.20
N ASN A 229 12.86 3.19 -4.86
CA ASN A 229 13.94 3.91 -4.19
C ASN A 229 13.41 5.02 -3.27
N VAL A 230 12.47 5.83 -3.74
CA VAL A 230 11.84 6.88 -2.93
C VAL A 230 11.12 6.28 -1.72
N ILE A 231 10.31 5.23 -1.93
CA ILE A 231 9.58 4.56 -0.83
C ILE A 231 10.54 3.95 0.20
N LEU A 232 11.59 3.27 -0.23
CA LEU A 232 12.56 2.64 0.68
C LEU A 232 13.38 3.66 1.46
N LYS A 233 13.75 4.79 0.84
CA LYS A 233 14.42 5.89 1.53
C LYS A 233 13.52 6.59 2.54
N GLU A 234 12.23 6.67 2.26
CA GLU A 234 11.25 7.20 3.20
C GLU A 234 11.09 6.26 4.42
N ILE A 235 11.05 4.95 4.18
CA ILE A 235 10.88 3.94 5.24
C ILE A 235 12.16 3.73 6.07
N LEU A 236 13.31 3.61 5.41
CA LEU A 236 14.58 3.20 6.02
C LEU A 236 15.54 4.36 6.29
N GLY A 237 15.27 5.53 5.70
CA GLY A 237 16.11 6.73 5.72
C GLY A 237 16.90 6.94 4.41
N GLU A 238 17.31 8.18 4.14
CA GLU A 238 18.12 8.54 2.97
C GLU A 238 19.49 7.85 2.96
N GLN A 239 20.07 7.66 4.15
CA GLN A 239 21.36 7.00 4.38
C GLN A 239 21.21 6.06 5.59
N PRO A 240 20.54 4.91 5.43
CA PRO A 240 20.30 3.99 6.53
C PRO A 240 21.61 3.43 7.07
N GLN A 241 21.70 3.22 8.38
CA GLN A 241 22.83 2.53 8.98
C GLN A 241 22.88 1.08 8.47
N GLU A 242 24.08 0.48 8.38
CA GLU A 242 24.23 -0.91 7.93
C GLU A 242 23.43 -1.90 8.80
N ARG A 243 23.24 -1.59 10.09
CA ARG A 243 22.36 -2.38 10.96
C ARG A 243 20.92 -2.41 10.45
N VAL A 244 20.39 -1.29 9.95
CA VAL A 244 19.04 -1.19 9.40
C VAL A 244 18.96 -1.93 8.07
N LEU A 245 19.93 -1.74 7.18
CA LEU A 245 20.01 -2.45 5.91
C LEU A 245 20.13 -3.96 6.09
N GLY A 246 20.97 -4.42 7.00
CA GLY A 246 21.13 -5.84 7.32
C GLY A 246 19.82 -6.47 7.82
N ARG A 247 19.06 -5.76 8.66
CA ARG A 247 17.74 -6.22 9.12
C ARG A 247 16.73 -6.29 7.97
N PHE A 248 16.69 -5.25 7.15
CA PHE A 248 15.84 -5.19 5.96
C PHE A 248 16.14 -6.35 5.01
N ARG A 249 17.40 -6.52 4.59
CA ARG A 249 17.83 -7.60 3.67
C ARG A 249 17.50 -8.96 4.25
N SER A 250 17.80 -9.20 5.53
CA SER A 250 17.52 -10.48 6.18
C SER A 250 16.03 -10.84 6.19
N VAL A 251 15.13 -9.88 6.43
CA VAL A 251 13.67 -10.12 6.32
C VAL A 251 13.26 -10.31 4.86
N MET A 252 13.75 -9.47 3.94
CA MET A 252 13.40 -9.55 2.52
C MET A 252 13.84 -10.87 1.88
N ARG A 253 14.96 -11.47 2.28
CA ARG A 253 15.35 -12.81 1.81
C ARG A 253 14.25 -13.84 2.03
N HIS A 254 13.57 -13.78 3.17
CA HIS A 254 12.47 -14.69 3.50
C HIS A 254 11.22 -14.36 2.70
N VAL A 255 10.93 -13.07 2.47
CA VAL A 255 9.76 -12.63 1.70
C VAL A 255 9.91 -12.97 0.21
N LEU A 256 11.12 -12.86 -0.34
CA LEU A 256 11.38 -12.96 -1.78
C LEU A 256 11.68 -14.40 -2.24
N PHE A 257 12.38 -15.20 -1.43
CA PHE A 257 12.94 -16.48 -1.89
C PHE A 257 12.26 -17.73 -1.30
N THR A 258 11.22 -17.58 -0.47
CA THR A 258 10.38 -18.74 -0.12
C THR A 258 9.64 -19.24 -1.36
N MET A 259 9.73 -20.54 -1.65
CA MET A 259 9.07 -21.18 -2.79
C MET A 259 7.58 -20.86 -2.89
N GLU A 260 6.89 -20.88 -1.75
CA GLU A 260 5.53 -20.37 -1.60
C GLU A 260 5.56 -19.24 -0.58
N PRO A 261 4.98 -18.06 -0.90
CA PRO A 261 4.88 -16.95 0.05
C PRO A 261 4.23 -17.41 1.36
N LEU A 262 4.85 -17.05 2.48
CA LEU A 262 4.41 -17.47 3.80
C LEU A 262 3.50 -16.42 4.46
N PRO A 263 2.47 -16.84 5.22
CA PRO A 263 1.78 -15.94 6.14
C PRO A 263 2.73 -15.38 7.21
N LEU A 264 2.27 -14.36 7.93
CA LEU A 264 3.08 -13.62 8.88
C LEU A 264 3.75 -14.50 9.95
N ASP A 265 2.99 -15.36 10.62
CA ASP A 265 3.53 -16.15 11.75
C ASP A 265 4.61 -17.15 11.31
N PRO A 266 4.42 -17.98 10.27
CA PRO A 266 5.49 -18.84 9.74
C PRO A 266 6.72 -18.06 9.26
N LEU A 267 6.52 -16.91 8.60
CA LEU A 267 7.63 -16.09 8.11
C LEU A 267 8.49 -15.55 9.26
N ILE A 268 7.84 -15.04 10.32
CA ILE A 268 8.52 -14.56 11.53
C ILE A 268 9.24 -15.71 12.25
N LEU A 269 8.63 -16.90 12.31
CA LEU A 269 9.26 -18.08 12.90
C LEU A 269 10.55 -18.46 12.15
N LEU A 270 10.48 -18.49 10.82
CA LEU A 270 11.62 -18.82 9.95
C LEU A 270 12.73 -17.80 10.13
N HIS A 271 12.42 -16.51 10.03
CA HIS A 271 13.39 -15.44 10.24
C HIS A 271 14.02 -15.45 11.64
N ARG A 272 13.23 -15.69 12.69
CA ARG A 272 13.74 -15.73 14.08
C ARG A 272 14.70 -16.89 14.31
N SER A 273 14.56 -18.00 13.58
CA SER A 273 15.34 -19.21 13.80
C SER A 273 16.84 -19.07 13.48
N ILE A 274 17.23 -18.01 12.74
CA ILE A 274 18.62 -17.68 12.40
C ILE A 274 19.13 -16.40 13.09
N GLN A 275 18.31 -15.76 13.92
CA GLN A 275 18.76 -14.61 14.69
C GLN A 275 19.67 -15.06 15.85
N ASN A 276 20.90 -14.56 15.87
CA ASN A 276 21.83 -14.77 16.98
C ASN A 276 21.45 -13.89 18.19
N GLY A 277 21.68 -14.41 19.41
CA GLY A 277 21.09 -13.92 20.67
C GLY A 277 21.10 -12.41 20.91
N ASP A 278 22.20 -11.71 20.62
CA ASP A 278 22.33 -10.26 20.89
C ASP A 278 21.68 -9.36 19.83
N ASN A 279 21.16 -9.93 18.73
CA ASN A 279 20.59 -9.16 17.62
C ASN A 279 19.13 -9.50 17.35
N HIS A 280 18.40 -9.96 18.37
CA HIS A 280 16.95 -10.16 18.27
C HIS A 280 16.23 -8.83 18.04
N TYR A 281 15.28 -8.80 17.11
CA TYR A 281 14.38 -7.68 16.88
C TYR A 281 13.04 -8.17 16.35
N ASP A 282 12.02 -7.34 16.54
CA ASP A 282 10.67 -7.60 16.04
C ASP A 282 10.59 -7.28 14.54
N ALA A 283 10.80 -8.28 13.69
CA ALA A 283 10.73 -8.12 12.25
C ALA A 283 9.35 -7.67 11.74
N GLU A 284 8.26 -8.02 12.44
CA GLU A 284 6.92 -7.56 12.10
C GLU A 284 6.83 -6.04 12.30
N ALA A 285 7.14 -5.58 13.51
CA ALA A 285 7.01 -4.17 13.85
C ALA A 285 8.06 -3.28 13.16
N THR A 286 9.29 -3.76 13.00
CA THR A 286 10.40 -2.91 12.54
C THR A 286 10.63 -2.92 11.03
N ILE A 287 10.19 -3.95 10.30
CA ILE A 287 10.41 -4.06 8.84
C ILE A 287 9.09 -4.26 8.09
N LEU A 288 8.31 -5.29 8.41
CA LEU A 288 7.15 -5.68 7.60
C LEU A 288 6.03 -4.62 7.64
N ARG A 289 5.66 -4.14 8.84
CA ARG A 289 4.63 -3.09 8.99
C ARG A 289 4.98 -1.78 8.28
N PRO A 290 6.20 -1.23 8.43
CA PRO A 290 6.63 -0.07 7.64
C PRO A 290 6.56 -0.28 6.12
N MET A 291 6.71 -1.52 5.64
CA MET A 291 6.68 -1.87 4.23
C MET A 291 5.29 -2.20 3.67
N ALA A 292 4.21 -1.94 4.42
CA ALA A 292 2.85 -2.22 3.97
C ALA A 292 2.41 -1.47 2.69
N SER A 293 3.15 -0.45 2.27
CA SER A 293 2.92 0.25 1.00
C SER A 293 3.41 -0.52 -0.23
N VAL A 294 4.28 -1.53 -0.04
CA VAL A 294 4.88 -2.34 -1.11
C VAL A 294 4.70 -3.84 -0.91
N LEU A 295 4.18 -4.26 0.25
CA LEU A 295 3.89 -5.66 0.60
C LEU A 295 2.40 -5.87 0.88
N ALA A 296 1.84 -6.96 0.33
CA ALA A 296 0.55 -7.51 0.73
C ALA A 296 0.67 -8.37 1.99
N GLY A 297 -0.47 -8.63 2.65
CA GLY A 297 -0.57 -9.61 3.74
C GLY A 297 -0.02 -9.16 5.10
N VAL A 298 0.58 -7.96 5.18
CA VAL A 298 1.19 -7.41 6.40
C VAL A 298 0.18 -7.26 7.55
N HIS A 299 -1.08 -6.93 7.24
CA HIS A 299 -2.14 -6.67 8.23
C HIS A 299 -3.09 -7.85 8.45
N ASN A 300 -2.96 -8.93 7.67
CA ASN A 300 -3.80 -10.12 7.79
C ASN A 300 -2.93 -11.35 8.01
N ARG A 301 -2.99 -11.92 9.22
CA ARG A 301 -2.17 -13.08 9.64
C ARG A 301 -2.34 -14.32 8.77
N PHE A 302 -3.44 -14.43 8.03
CA PHE A 302 -3.73 -15.57 7.16
C PHE A 302 -3.34 -15.33 5.70
N THR A 303 -3.14 -14.08 5.31
CA THR A 303 -2.74 -13.74 3.95
C THR A 303 -1.22 -13.84 3.83
N PRO A 304 -0.70 -14.55 2.81
CA PRO A 304 0.74 -14.60 2.57
C PRO A 304 1.37 -13.22 2.39
N ILE A 305 2.53 -13.01 3.00
CA ILE A 305 3.33 -11.81 2.81
C ILE A 305 4.09 -11.93 1.50
N ARG A 306 3.92 -10.95 0.63
CA ARG A 306 4.56 -10.91 -0.69
C ARG A 306 4.62 -9.48 -1.22
N PRO A 307 5.53 -9.18 -2.16
CA PRO A 307 5.47 -7.94 -2.91
C PRO A 307 4.11 -7.71 -3.55
N LEU A 308 3.65 -6.46 -3.60
CA LEU A 308 2.44 -6.06 -4.32
C LEU A 308 2.58 -6.25 -5.84
N HIS A 309 3.81 -6.34 -6.36
CA HIS A 309 4.11 -6.55 -7.76
C HIS A 309 5.48 -7.20 -7.97
N SER A 310 5.62 -8.00 -9.02
CA SER A 310 6.86 -8.72 -9.32
C SER A 310 8.07 -7.80 -9.55
N SER A 311 7.87 -6.59 -10.11
CA SER A 311 8.99 -5.67 -10.32
C SER A 311 9.65 -5.19 -9.02
N PHE A 312 8.98 -5.28 -7.86
CA PHE A 312 9.64 -4.98 -6.59
C PHE A 312 10.61 -6.11 -6.19
N HIS A 313 10.28 -7.36 -6.50
CA HIS A 313 11.22 -8.47 -6.40
C HIS A 313 12.40 -8.24 -7.35
N ASP A 314 12.13 -8.03 -8.65
CA ASP A 314 13.16 -7.80 -9.66
C ASP A 314 14.12 -6.64 -9.28
N PHE A 315 13.55 -5.55 -8.77
CA PHE A 315 14.29 -4.41 -8.25
C PHE A 315 15.25 -4.80 -7.11
N LEU A 316 14.74 -5.49 -6.07
CA LEU A 316 15.54 -5.86 -4.91
C LEU A 316 16.59 -6.94 -5.21
N THR A 317 16.37 -7.77 -6.23
CA THR A 317 17.31 -8.82 -6.66
C THR A 317 18.29 -8.35 -7.73
N ASN A 318 18.30 -7.06 -8.08
CA ASN A 318 19.27 -6.48 -9.00
C ASN A 318 20.08 -5.38 -8.30
N GLN A 319 21.39 -5.61 -8.16
CA GLN A 319 22.29 -4.71 -7.43
C GLN A 319 22.43 -3.34 -8.11
N ASP A 320 22.41 -3.30 -9.45
CA ASP A 320 22.56 -2.05 -10.20
C ASP A 320 21.37 -1.10 -9.99
N TRP A 321 20.20 -1.65 -9.63
CA TRP A 321 18.95 -0.90 -9.49
C TRP A 321 18.65 -0.52 -8.05
N SER A 322 18.75 -1.50 -7.15
CA SER A 322 18.44 -1.30 -5.74
C SER A 322 19.61 -0.74 -4.93
N GLY A 323 20.85 -0.84 -5.44
CA GLY A 323 22.04 -0.31 -4.79
C GLY A 323 22.17 -0.79 -3.36
N GLN A 324 22.05 0.13 -2.40
CA GLN A 324 22.11 -0.19 -0.97
C GLN A 324 20.98 -1.10 -0.48
N PHE A 325 19.87 -1.23 -1.22
CA PHE A 325 18.74 -2.08 -0.86
C PHE A 325 18.82 -3.49 -1.45
N PHE A 326 19.90 -3.83 -2.17
CA PHE A 326 20.07 -5.12 -2.81
C PHE A 326 19.96 -6.30 -1.83
N VAL A 327 19.25 -7.34 -2.26
CA VAL A 327 19.02 -8.59 -1.55
C VAL A 327 19.63 -9.73 -2.36
N ASP A 328 20.71 -10.30 -1.83
CA ASP A 328 21.45 -11.38 -2.49
C ASP A 328 20.70 -12.74 -2.36
N GLU A 329 20.53 -13.42 -3.49
CA GLU A 329 19.94 -14.76 -3.57
C GLU A 329 20.79 -15.84 -2.88
N ALA A 330 22.11 -15.75 -2.95
CA ALA A 330 22.99 -16.72 -2.32
C ALA A 330 22.83 -16.71 -0.80
N ASP A 331 22.74 -15.50 -0.22
CA ASP A 331 22.45 -15.33 1.20
C ASP A 331 21.04 -15.85 1.54
N ALA A 332 20.06 -15.63 0.66
CA ALA A 332 18.69 -16.09 0.89
C ALA A 332 18.61 -17.62 0.96
N ASN A 333 19.24 -18.33 0.02
CA ASN A 333 19.30 -19.78 0.02
C ASN A 333 19.96 -20.33 1.29
N HIS A 334 21.04 -19.69 1.74
CA HIS A 334 21.70 -20.04 3.00
C HIS A 334 20.78 -19.83 4.22
N ASP A 335 20.17 -18.65 4.33
CA ASP A 335 19.27 -18.27 5.43
C ASP A 335 18.08 -19.23 5.50
N LEU A 336 17.45 -19.55 4.37
CA LEU A 336 16.30 -20.45 4.30
C LEU A 336 16.66 -21.89 4.68
N ALA A 337 17.79 -22.41 4.19
CA ALA A 337 18.26 -23.75 4.52
C ALA A 337 18.56 -23.88 6.02
N LEU A 338 19.31 -22.92 6.59
CA LEU A 338 19.66 -22.91 8.01
C LEU A 338 18.41 -22.77 8.88
N SER A 339 17.50 -21.85 8.51
CA SER A 339 16.26 -21.63 9.24
C SER A 339 15.40 -22.89 9.32
N THR A 340 15.24 -23.56 8.16
CA THR A 340 14.44 -24.77 8.06
C THR A 340 15.05 -25.90 8.88
N LEU A 341 16.38 -26.07 8.84
CA LEU A 341 17.08 -27.07 9.66
C LEU A 341 16.94 -26.79 11.16
N ASN A 342 17.06 -25.53 11.58
CA ASN A 342 16.88 -25.13 12.98
C ASN A 342 15.46 -25.40 13.48
N ILE A 343 14.44 -25.14 12.65
CA ILE A 343 13.05 -25.46 12.99
C ILE A 343 12.85 -26.98 13.06
N MET A 344 13.34 -27.72 12.06
CA MET A 344 13.23 -29.19 12.05
C MET A 344 13.90 -29.80 13.28
N GLN A 345 15.09 -29.32 13.69
CA GLN A 345 15.76 -29.83 14.89
C GLN A 345 14.93 -29.63 16.18
N ARG A 346 14.13 -28.56 16.25
CA ARG A 346 13.36 -28.18 17.45
C ARG A 346 11.95 -28.75 17.48
N GLU A 347 11.30 -28.84 16.32
CA GLU A 347 9.87 -29.11 16.21
C GLU A 347 9.52 -30.40 15.47
N LEU A 348 10.46 -30.96 14.69
CA LEU A 348 10.20 -32.22 13.99
C LEU A 348 10.00 -33.33 14.99
N ARG A 349 8.85 -34.00 14.89
CA ARG A 349 8.49 -35.14 15.72
C ARG A 349 7.83 -36.21 14.88
N PHE A 350 8.00 -37.46 15.31
CA PHE A 350 7.28 -38.58 14.73
C PHE A 350 5.78 -38.31 14.75
N ASN A 351 5.11 -38.58 13.63
CA ASN A 351 3.68 -38.34 13.48
C ASN A 351 3.26 -36.87 13.77
N ILE A 352 3.94 -35.89 13.17
CA ILE A 352 3.69 -34.45 13.39
C ILE A 352 2.23 -34.03 13.15
N CYS A 353 1.56 -34.67 12.18
CA CYS A 353 0.15 -34.47 11.85
C CYS A 353 -0.83 -35.30 12.70
N ARG A 354 -0.34 -36.05 13.69
CA ARG A 354 -1.14 -36.90 14.61
C ARG A 354 -2.10 -37.85 13.88
N LEU A 355 -1.64 -38.47 12.79
CA LEU A 355 -2.40 -39.45 12.02
C LEU A 355 -2.57 -40.75 12.82
N GLU A 356 -3.76 -41.37 12.71
CA GLU A 356 -4.14 -42.57 13.47
C GLU A 356 -3.29 -43.82 13.13
N ARG A 357 -2.70 -43.90 11.94
CA ARG A 357 -1.92 -45.06 11.45
C ARG A 357 -0.49 -44.69 11.07
N SER A 358 0.23 -44.06 11.99
CA SER A 358 1.61 -43.60 11.76
C SER A 358 2.65 -44.74 11.61
N SER A 359 2.30 -45.99 11.92
CA SER A 359 3.21 -47.14 11.92
C SER A 359 3.20 -48.02 10.67
N CYS A 360 2.32 -47.81 9.68
CA CYS A 360 2.16 -48.75 8.56
C CYS A 360 3.07 -48.50 7.34
N ILE A 361 3.96 -47.50 7.35
CA ILE A 361 4.82 -47.17 6.19
C ILE A 361 6.30 -47.57 6.40
N PHE A 362 6.70 -47.97 7.61
CA PHE A 362 8.05 -48.49 7.88
C PHE A 362 8.02 -49.98 8.25
N HIS A 363 7.88 -50.84 7.23
CA HIS A 363 8.43 -52.19 7.31
C HIS A 363 9.80 -52.19 6.62
N PRO A 364 10.92 -52.32 7.36
CA PRO A 364 12.22 -52.57 6.76
C PRO A 364 12.26 -54.02 6.26
N ASN A 365 12.43 -54.19 4.96
CA ASN A 365 12.83 -55.42 4.27
C ASN A 365 12.08 -56.72 4.63
N SER A 366 11.12 -57.08 3.77
CA SER A 366 11.04 -58.46 3.29
C SER A 366 10.44 -58.49 1.88
N HIS A 367 11.32 -58.65 0.89
CA HIS A 367 11.05 -59.06 -0.51
C HIS A 367 10.36 -58.06 -1.44
N ILE A 368 11.16 -57.27 -2.17
CA ILE A 368 10.79 -56.77 -3.50
C ILE A 368 11.76 -57.42 -4.51
N PRO A 369 11.28 -58.20 -5.49
CA PRO A 369 12.16 -58.81 -6.50
C PRO A 369 12.73 -57.74 -7.43
N ALA A 370 14.01 -57.88 -7.74
CA ALA A 370 14.71 -57.06 -8.72
C ALA A 370 14.21 -57.38 -10.14
N SER A 371 13.41 -56.49 -10.71
CA SER A 371 13.31 -56.34 -12.16
C SER A 371 12.76 -54.95 -12.49
N PHE A 372 13.46 -54.25 -13.37
CA PHE A 372 13.26 -52.89 -13.87
C PHE A 372 13.95 -51.78 -13.07
N TRP A 373 15.26 -51.67 -13.31
CA TRP A 373 15.85 -50.37 -13.65
C TRP A 373 15.51 -50.04 -15.10
#